data_AF-A0A5M6II73-F1
#
_entry.id   AF-A0A5M6II73-F1
#
_cell.length_a   1.000
_cell.length_b   1.000
_cell.length_c   1.000
_cell.angle_alpha   90.00
_cell.angle_beta   90.00
_cell.angle_gamma   90.00
#
_symmetry.space_group_name_H-M   'P 1'
#
loop_
_entity.id
_entity.type
_entity.pdbx_description
1 polymer ?
#
loop_
_entity_poly.entity_id
_entity_poly.type
_entity_poly.pdbx_seq_one_letter_code
_entity_poly.pdbx_strand_id
1 'polypeptide(L)'
;MCELVEGILAITLLGLFLAAAFAGPLLDVLGESSGGLHLVGASRTGKSTAAVVAASVWGKPTADAQLHPWRGTANGLEGIAAETTDTLLILDEMGQADGREVGDVVYMLANEAGKQRASRNGAARPRQSWRALFLSTGEITLAQKMGEAGKRVMAGLEVRLVNLPADAGADMGVFQDLHGKPDPVSFADYLQAAARANHGIAARAFLGRLAQDRAANAAGLRTELEVLRDKFLAEHVQHGANRLWITLETGTSPRWKAAVDHAGNRHPLGPCPRPWCSSRGPPKGGEPSSISGYASRCELEP
;
A
#
# COMPACT_ATOMS: atom_id res chain seq x y z
N MET A 1 12.40 -8.84 9.24
CA MET A 1 11.68 -7.57 9.49
C MET A 1 12.26 -6.41 8.69
N CYS A 2 13.60 -6.22 8.60
CA CYS A 2 14.22 -5.27 7.65
C CYS A 2 14.04 -5.65 6.16
N GLU A 3 14.08 -6.95 5.82
CA GLU A 3 14.30 -7.39 4.43
C GLU A 3 13.00 -7.57 3.60
N LEU A 4 11.82 -7.49 4.21
CA LEU A 4 10.53 -7.44 3.49
C LEU A 4 10.19 -6.03 3.00
N VAL A 5 10.76 -5.02 3.65
CA VAL A 5 10.71 -3.63 3.20
C VAL A 5 11.51 -3.50 1.90
N GLU A 6 12.63 -4.22 1.72
CA GLU A 6 13.45 -4.20 0.49
C GLU A 6 12.71 -4.70 -0.76
N GLY A 7 11.82 -5.70 -0.64
CA GLY A 7 10.99 -6.16 -1.77
C GLY A 7 9.91 -5.16 -2.19
N ILE A 8 9.32 -4.46 -1.22
CA ILE A 8 8.38 -3.35 -1.46
C ILE A 8 9.13 -2.10 -1.95
N LEU A 9 10.38 -1.90 -1.56
CA LEU A 9 11.21 -0.75 -1.97
C LEU A 9 11.54 -0.72 -3.47
N ALA A 10 11.37 -1.82 -4.22
CA ALA A 10 11.45 -1.81 -5.68
C ALA A 10 10.28 -1.06 -6.34
N ILE A 11 9.15 -0.94 -5.64
CA ILE A 11 7.98 -0.15 -6.04
C ILE A 11 7.92 1.08 -5.14
N THR A 12 8.06 2.27 -5.71
CA THR A 12 7.89 3.52 -4.94
C THR A 12 6.53 3.53 -4.24
N LEU A 13 6.41 4.13 -3.04
CA LEU A 13 5.12 4.24 -2.33
C LEU A 13 4.04 4.90 -3.20
N LEU A 14 4.44 5.85 -4.04
CA LEU A 14 3.61 6.43 -5.09
C LEU A 14 3.13 5.39 -6.11
N GLY A 15 4.04 4.55 -6.61
CA GLY A 15 3.73 3.45 -7.52
C GLY A 15 2.78 2.42 -6.91
N LEU A 16 2.93 2.13 -5.61
CA LEU A 16 2.02 1.24 -4.89
C LEU A 16 0.60 1.81 -4.81
N PHE A 17 0.47 3.09 -4.48
CA PHE A 17 -0.83 3.79 -4.46
C PHE A 17 -1.48 3.82 -5.85
N LEU A 18 -0.68 4.07 -6.89
CA LEU A 18 -1.16 4.05 -8.26
C LEU A 18 -1.58 2.63 -8.70
N ALA A 19 -0.81 1.59 -8.36
CA ALA A 19 -1.14 0.21 -8.66
C ALA A 19 -2.43 -0.24 -7.94
N ALA A 20 -2.59 0.14 -6.67
CA ALA A 20 -3.80 -0.13 -5.90
C ALA A 20 -5.05 0.49 -6.56
N ALA A 21 -4.91 1.64 -7.25
CA ALA A 21 -6.01 2.22 -8.01
C ALA A 21 -6.53 1.32 -9.14
N PHE A 22 -5.70 0.48 -9.75
CA PHE A 22 -6.13 -0.45 -10.80
C PHE A 22 -6.60 -1.80 -10.27
N ALA A 23 -6.32 -2.11 -9.00
CA ALA A 23 -6.56 -3.45 -8.47
C ALA A 23 -8.03 -3.70 -8.07
N GLY A 24 -8.86 -2.67 -7.91
CA GLY A 24 -10.30 -2.81 -7.57
C GLY A 24 -11.05 -3.83 -8.43
N PRO A 25 -11.11 -3.67 -9.76
CA PRO A 25 -11.79 -4.62 -10.65
C PRO A 25 -11.20 -6.03 -10.65
N LEU A 26 -9.92 -6.16 -10.28
CA LEU A 26 -9.22 -7.46 -10.25
C LEU A 26 -9.63 -8.29 -9.04
N LEU A 27 -10.14 -7.67 -7.96
CA LEU A 27 -10.64 -8.38 -6.79
C LEU A 27 -11.77 -9.35 -7.16
N ASP A 28 -12.67 -8.95 -8.07
CA ASP A 28 -13.74 -9.83 -8.56
C ASP A 28 -13.21 -11.04 -9.32
N VAL A 29 -12.23 -10.79 -10.21
CA VAL A 29 -11.65 -11.84 -11.05
C VAL A 29 -10.93 -12.87 -10.18
N LEU A 30 -10.17 -12.40 -9.19
CA LEU A 30 -9.40 -13.25 -8.27
C LEU A 30 -10.23 -13.81 -7.11
N GLY A 31 -11.43 -13.29 -6.86
CA GLY A 31 -12.24 -13.65 -5.69
C GLY A 31 -11.62 -13.19 -4.37
N GLU A 32 -10.88 -12.08 -4.41
CA GLU A 32 -10.21 -11.49 -3.24
C GLU A 32 -11.15 -10.50 -2.53
N SER A 33 -10.93 -10.33 -1.23
CA SER A 33 -11.68 -9.38 -0.41
C SER A 33 -11.11 -7.97 -0.47
N SER A 34 -11.91 -7.01 -0.03
CA SER A 34 -11.53 -5.62 0.22
C SER A 34 -10.40 -5.51 1.24
N GLY A 35 -9.64 -4.44 1.10
CA GLY A 35 -8.53 -4.11 2.00
C GLY A 35 -8.10 -2.67 1.82
N GLY A 36 -7.30 -2.17 2.76
CA GLY A 36 -6.84 -0.79 2.71
C GLY A 36 -5.37 -0.60 2.98
N LEU A 37 -4.84 0.48 2.43
CA LEU A 37 -3.48 0.97 2.64
C LEU A 37 -3.54 2.37 3.25
N HIS A 38 -2.84 2.60 4.35
CA HIS A 38 -2.79 3.88 5.04
C HIS A 38 -1.38 4.45 5.02
N LEU A 39 -1.17 5.54 4.29
CA LEU A 39 0.08 6.28 4.39
C LEU A 39 0.08 7.11 5.68
N VAL A 40 1.03 6.80 6.56
CA VAL A 40 1.20 7.46 7.84
C VAL A 40 2.55 8.18 7.92
N GLY A 41 2.54 9.45 8.31
CA GLY A 41 3.77 10.18 8.56
C GLY A 41 3.57 11.69 8.64
N ALA A 42 4.65 12.42 8.95
CA ALA A 42 4.62 13.86 9.14
C ALA A 42 4.01 14.62 7.96
N SER A 43 3.54 15.85 8.22
CA SER A 43 3.06 16.74 7.16
C SER A 43 4.10 16.94 6.06
N ARG A 44 3.64 17.26 4.84
CA ARG A 44 4.49 17.57 3.67
C ARG A 44 5.38 16.42 3.16
N THR A 45 5.07 15.17 3.49
CA THR A 45 5.77 13.98 2.95
C THR A 45 5.19 13.46 1.62
N GLY A 46 4.27 14.17 0.98
CA GLY A 46 3.68 13.78 -0.31
C GLY A 46 2.51 12.80 -0.26
N LYS A 47 1.99 12.46 0.93
CA LYS A 47 0.82 11.56 1.11
C LYS A 47 -0.40 11.98 0.29
N SER A 48 -0.84 13.23 0.44
CA SER A 48 -2.00 13.76 -0.31
C SER A 48 -1.73 13.80 -1.81
N THR A 49 -0.46 13.99 -2.23
CA THR A 49 -0.10 13.88 -3.65
C THR A 49 -0.28 12.46 -4.16
N ALA A 50 0.15 11.45 -3.41
CA ALA A 50 -0.07 10.04 -3.79
C ALA A 50 -1.58 9.73 -3.90
N ALA A 51 -2.40 10.24 -2.98
CA ALA A 51 -3.85 10.13 -3.02
C ALA A 51 -4.45 10.81 -4.27
N VAL A 52 -4.01 12.03 -4.60
CA VAL A 52 -4.43 12.77 -5.82
C VAL A 52 -4.07 12.02 -7.10
N VAL A 53 -2.86 11.45 -7.18
CA VAL A 53 -2.42 10.67 -8.33
C VAL A 53 -3.26 9.40 -8.49
N ALA A 54 -3.51 8.66 -7.40
CA ALA A 54 -4.38 7.48 -7.44
C ALA A 54 -5.83 7.83 -7.83
N ALA A 55 -6.38 8.94 -7.29
CA ALA A 55 -7.72 9.42 -7.61
C ALA A 55 -7.91 9.71 -9.11
N SER A 56 -6.86 10.25 -9.75
CA SER A 56 -6.90 10.63 -11.17
C SER A 56 -7.16 9.45 -12.11
N VAL A 57 -6.91 8.21 -11.68
CA VAL A 57 -7.19 7.01 -12.48
C VAL A 57 -8.68 6.91 -12.82
N TRP A 58 -9.53 7.12 -11.83
CA TRP A 58 -10.98 6.91 -11.91
C TRP A 58 -11.77 8.17 -12.24
N GLY A 59 -11.26 9.35 -11.88
CA GLY A 59 -11.96 10.60 -12.15
C GLY A 59 -11.27 11.82 -11.56
N LYS A 60 -12.00 12.93 -11.50
CA LYS A 60 -11.46 14.21 -11.04
C LYS A 60 -10.92 14.08 -9.60
N PRO A 61 -9.64 14.39 -9.34
CA PRO A 61 -9.03 14.19 -8.04
C PRO A 61 -9.32 15.37 -7.09
N THR A 62 -10.60 15.58 -6.80
CA THR A 62 -11.11 16.64 -5.92
C THR A 62 -12.07 16.10 -4.88
N ALA A 63 -12.28 16.89 -3.81
CA ALA A 63 -13.07 16.49 -2.64
C ALA A 63 -14.55 16.20 -2.94
N ASP A 64 -15.08 16.83 -3.98
CA ASP A 64 -16.42 16.65 -4.52
C ASP A 64 -16.55 15.47 -5.49
N ALA A 65 -15.46 14.73 -5.76
CA ALA A 65 -15.43 13.66 -6.75
C ALA A 65 -14.76 12.39 -6.22
N GLN A 66 -13.45 12.20 -6.40
CA GLN A 66 -12.76 10.93 -6.10
C GLN A 66 -11.88 10.96 -4.84
N LEU A 67 -11.72 12.12 -4.20
CA LEU A 67 -10.81 12.30 -3.06
C LEU A 67 -11.60 12.66 -1.79
N HIS A 68 -12.19 11.70 -1.11
CA HIS A 68 -13.10 12.01 0.00
C HIS A 68 -12.33 12.33 1.29
N PRO A 69 -12.74 13.33 2.08
CA PRO A 69 -12.15 13.55 3.39
C PRO A 69 -12.63 12.48 4.38
N TRP A 70 -11.79 12.14 5.35
CA TRP A 70 -12.17 11.32 6.50
C TRP A 70 -13.23 11.95 7.40
N ARG A 71 -13.50 13.25 7.23
CA ARG A 71 -14.51 14.01 7.95
C ARG A 71 -15.92 13.54 7.57
N GLY A 72 -16.43 12.53 8.25
CA GLY A 72 -17.77 11.99 8.05
C GLY A 72 -18.19 11.02 9.14
N THR A 73 -19.43 10.54 9.04
CA THR A 73 -19.94 9.44 9.87
C THR A 73 -19.88 8.14 9.07
N ALA A 74 -19.89 6.99 9.75
CA ALA A 74 -19.97 5.68 9.08
C ALA A 74 -21.12 5.60 8.08
N ASN A 75 -22.28 6.20 8.39
CA ASN A 75 -23.43 6.21 7.47
C ASN A 75 -23.19 7.05 6.20
N GLY A 76 -22.42 8.14 6.32
CA GLY A 76 -22.07 8.97 5.15
C GLY A 76 -21.11 8.22 4.24
N LEU A 77 -20.09 7.59 4.82
CA LEU A 77 -19.10 6.80 4.06
C LEU A 77 -19.67 5.48 3.54
N GLU A 78 -20.75 4.94 4.12
CA GLU A 78 -21.46 3.76 3.60
C GLU A 78 -21.94 3.96 2.15
N GLY A 79 -22.54 5.11 1.85
CA GLY A 79 -23.01 5.43 0.50
C GLY A 79 -21.86 5.58 -0.49
N ILE A 80 -20.78 6.26 -0.08
CA ILE A 80 -19.58 6.44 -0.91
C ILE A 80 -18.93 5.08 -1.19
N ALA A 81 -18.82 4.21 -0.19
CA ALA A 81 -18.26 2.87 -0.35
C ALA A 81 -19.06 2.07 -1.39
N ALA A 82 -20.39 2.12 -1.32
CA ALA A 82 -21.26 1.47 -2.31
C ALA A 82 -21.07 2.04 -3.73
N GLU A 83 -20.91 3.35 -3.87
CA GLU A 83 -20.64 4.02 -5.17
C GLU A 83 -19.27 3.66 -5.75
N THR A 84 -18.28 3.36 -4.89
CA THR A 84 -16.91 3.00 -5.29
C THR A 84 -16.69 1.48 -5.44
N THR A 85 -17.75 0.68 -5.48
CA THR A 85 -17.66 -0.79 -5.66
C THR A 85 -16.88 -1.15 -6.92
N ASP A 86 -15.97 -2.12 -6.79
CA ASP A 86 -15.04 -2.61 -7.79
C ASP A 86 -14.11 -1.52 -8.39
N THR A 87 -13.95 -0.39 -7.69
CA THR A 87 -13.04 0.70 -8.07
C THR A 87 -12.05 1.00 -6.93
N LEU A 88 -11.80 2.28 -6.63
CA LEU A 88 -10.93 2.73 -5.56
C LEU A 88 -11.67 3.75 -4.69
N LEU A 89 -11.70 3.50 -3.38
CA LEU A 89 -12.12 4.49 -2.40
C LEU A 89 -10.88 5.23 -1.86
N ILE A 90 -10.92 6.56 -1.75
CA ILE A 90 -9.80 7.32 -1.19
C ILE A 90 -10.32 8.21 -0.07
N LEU A 91 -9.69 8.08 1.10
CA LEU A 91 -10.00 8.81 2.32
C LEU A 91 -8.76 9.63 2.75
N ASP A 92 -8.78 10.94 2.50
CA ASP A 92 -7.67 11.83 2.83
C ASP A 92 -7.82 12.44 4.23
N GLU A 93 -6.70 12.60 4.93
CA GLU A 93 -6.57 13.27 6.23
C GLU A 93 -7.37 12.65 7.39
N MET A 94 -6.98 11.44 7.82
CA MET A 94 -7.59 10.72 8.94
C MET A 94 -7.62 11.51 10.26
N GLY A 95 -6.74 12.50 10.42
CA GLY A 95 -6.76 13.40 11.57
C GLY A 95 -8.09 14.13 11.77
N GLN A 96 -8.85 14.36 10.69
CA GLN A 96 -10.16 15.05 10.71
C GLN A 96 -11.33 14.16 11.15
N ALA A 97 -11.16 12.83 11.24
CA ALA A 97 -12.21 11.93 11.72
C ALA A 97 -12.38 12.01 13.24
N ASP A 98 -13.55 11.60 13.73
CA ASP A 98 -13.74 11.29 15.14
C ASP A 98 -13.14 9.89 15.43
N GLY A 99 -12.38 9.76 16.53
CA GLY A 99 -11.73 8.50 16.90
C GLY A 99 -12.71 7.35 17.20
N ARG A 100 -13.98 7.64 17.52
CA ARG A 100 -15.03 6.65 17.68
C ARG A 100 -15.56 6.17 16.33
N GLU A 101 -15.70 7.07 15.36
CA GLU A 101 -16.23 6.78 14.02
C GLU A 101 -15.19 6.08 13.13
N VAL A 102 -13.91 6.47 13.20
CA VAL A 102 -12.86 5.95 12.31
C VAL A 102 -12.77 4.42 12.36
N GLY A 103 -12.84 3.82 13.55
CA GLY A 103 -12.77 2.38 13.72
C GLY A 103 -13.99 1.67 13.13
N ASP A 104 -15.17 2.25 13.32
CA ASP A 104 -16.43 1.71 12.80
C ASP A 104 -16.46 1.77 11.27
N VAL A 105 -15.91 2.84 10.67
CA VAL A 105 -15.74 2.99 9.22
C VAL A 105 -14.80 1.93 8.68
N VAL A 106 -13.59 1.76 9.24
CA VAL A 106 -12.65 0.74 8.75
C VAL A 106 -13.25 -0.66 8.87
N TYR A 107 -13.93 -0.96 9.98
CA TYR A 107 -14.62 -2.23 10.15
C TYR A 107 -15.70 -2.45 9.08
N MET A 108 -16.51 -1.43 8.82
CA MET A 108 -17.57 -1.47 7.82
C MET A 108 -16.98 -1.70 6.43
N LEU A 109 -15.99 -0.90 6.02
CA LEU A 109 -15.33 -0.99 4.72
C LEU A 109 -14.76 -2.39 4.50
N ALA A 110 -14.06 -2.91 5.49
CA ALA A 110 -13.41 -4.19 5.39
C ALA A 110 -14.40 -5.36 5.40
N ASN A 111 -15.55 -5.21 6.05
CA ASN A 111 -16.64 -6.19 6.04
C ASN A 111 -17.54 -6.11 4.81
N GLU A 112 -17.24 -5.22 3.84
CA GLU A 112 -17.87 -5.18 2.52
C GLU A 112 -19.38 -4.89 2.53
N ALA A 113 -19.90 -4.39 3.65
CA ALA A 113 -21.34 -4.28 3.79
C ALA A 113 -21.79 -3.27 4.85
N GLY A 114 -22.84 -2.53 4.48
CA GLY A 114 -23.45 -1.45 5.23
C GLY A 114 -24.24 -1.89 6.46
N LYS A 115 -25.02 -1.01 7.09
CA LYS A 115 -25.85 -1.40 8.25
C LYS A 115 -27.20 -1.94 7.78
N GLN A 116 -27.63 -3.07 8.33
CA GLN A 116 -28.98 -3.59 8.08
C GLN A 116 -30.01 -2.63 8.69
N ARG A 117 -31.02 -2.24 7.89
CA ARG A 117 -32.11 -1.35 8.34
C ARG A 117 -33.46 -1.98 8.06
N ALA A 118 -34.43 -1.72 8.93
CA ALA A 118 -35.82 -2.07 8.69
C ALA A 118 -36.48 -1.06 7.72
N SER A 119 -37.42 -1.54 6.91
CA SER A 119 -38.33 -0.72 6.13
C SER A 119 -39.54 -0.30 6.96
N ARG A 120 -40.36 0.62 6.43
CA ARG A 120 -41.54 1.15 7.13
C ARG A 120 -42.58 0.08 7.47
N ASN A 121 -42.59 -1.03 6.74
CA ASN A 121 -43.45 -2.20 7.00
C ASN A 121 -42.77 -3.28 7.86
N GLY A 122 -41.63 -2.97 8.50
CA GLY A 122 -40.92 -3.91 9.37
C GLY A 122 -40.08 -4.98 8.64
N ALA A 123 -40.12 -5.03 7.30
CA ALA A 123 -39.26 -5.92 6.52
C ALA A 123 -37.79 -5.44 6.54
N ALA A 124 -36.85 -6.32 6.23
CA ALA A 124 -35.45 -5.95 6.11
C ALA A 124 -35.22 -5.23 4.76
N ARG A 125 -34.64 -4.03 4.77
CA ARG A 125 -34.21 -3.36 3.52
C ARG A 125 -33.02 -4.09 2.91
N PRO A 126 -32.85 -4.07 1.58
CA PRO A 126 -31.61 -4.52 0.95
C PRO A 126 -30.42 -3.78 1.56
N ARG A 127 -29.43 -4.55 2.00
CA ARG A 127 -28.19 -4.03 2.56
C ARG A 127 -27.30 -3.55 1.42
N GLN A 128 -26.67 -2.38 1.57
CA GLN A 128 -25.61 -2.00 0.65
C GLN A 128 -24.38 -2.88 0.89
N SER A 129 -23.69 -3.22 -0.20
CA SER A 129 -22.48 -4.02 -0.18
C SER A 129 -21.52 -3.48 -1.25
N TRP A 130 -20.24 -3.69 -1.02
CA TRP A 130 -19.18 -3.26 -1.92
C TRP A 130 -18.01 -4.22 -1.83
N ARG A 131 -17.16 -4.16 -2.83
CA ARG A 131 -15.82 -4.75 -2.80
C ARG A 131 -14.89 -3.70 -3.35
N ALA A 132 -13.97 -3.19 -2.55
CA ALA A 132 -13.13 -2.08 -2.96
C ALA A 132 -11.79 -2.12 -2.21
N LEU A 133 -10.75 -1.67 -2.90
CA LEU A 133 -9.57 -1.20 -2.20
C LEU A 133 -9.81 0.22 -1.71
N PHE A 134 -9.36 0.52 -0.51
CA PHE A 134 -9.41 1.88 0.01
C PHE A 134 -8.03 2.39 0.40
N LEU A 135 -7.70 3.59 -0.07
CA LEU A 135 -6.47 4.29 0.29
C LEU A 135 -6.78 5.33 1.35
N SER A 136 -5.89 5.44 2.31
CA SER A 136 -6.01 6.38 3.41
C SER A 136 -4.70 7.14 3.61
N THR A 137 -4.80 8.37 4.08
CA THR A 137 -3.65 9.18 4.49
C THR A 137 -3.86 9.78 5.87
N GLY A 138 -2.78 10.03 6.60
CA GLY A 138 -2.84 10.78 7.85
C GLY A 138 -1.49 10.93 8.53
N GLU A 139 -1.46 11.71 9.61
CA GLU A 139 -0.25 11.89 10.42
C GLU A 139 -0.07 10.82 11.49
N ILE A 140 -1.17 10.15 11.88
CA ILE A 140 -1.20 9.12 12.92
C ILE A 140 -1.78 7.82 12.38
N THR A 141 -1.54 6.72 13.07
CA THR A 141 -2.09 5.40 12.74
C THR A 141 -3.54 5.26 13.19
N LEU A 142 -4.26 4.26 12.66
CA LEU A 142 -5.61 3.92 13.12
C LEU A 142 -5.64 3.67 14.64
N ALA A 143 -4.63 2.98 15.16
CA ALA A 143 -4.51 2.68 16.59
C ALA A 143 -4.36 3.93 17.45
N GLN A 144 -3.55 4.88 17.02
CA GLN A 144 -3.41 6.17 17.69
C GLN A 144 -4.73 6.94 17.66
N LYS A 145 -5.39 7.01 16.49
CA LYS A 145 -6.64 7.76 16.32
C LYS A 145 -7.79 7.18 17.15
N MET A 146 -7.93 5.85 17.19
CA MET A 146 -8.92 5.19 18.06
C MET A 146 -8.59 5.34 19.54
N GLY A 147 -7.29 5.39 19.87
CA GLY A 147 -6.80 5.64 21.22
C GLY A 147 -7.24 6.98 21.81
N GLU A 148 -7.37 8.04 20.98
CA GLU A 148 -7.93 9.34 21.39
C GLU A 148 -9.34 9.22 21.99
N ALA A 149 -10.11 8.22 21.54
CA ALA A 149 -11.46 7.94 22.02
C ALA A 149 -11.51 6.84 23.10
N GLY A 150 -10.36 6.38 23.61
CA GLY A 150 -10.28 5.27 24.56
C GLY A 150 -10.62 3.90 23.99
N LYS A 151 -10.70 3.76 22.65
CA LYS A 151 -10.92 2.47 21.97
C LYS A 151 -9.58 1.80 21.70
N ARG A 152 -9.54 0.47 21.75
CA ARG A 152 -8.39 -0.34 21.30
C ARG A 152 -8.67 -0.92 19.93
N VAL A 153 -7.66 -0.95 19.08
CA VAL A 153 -7.73 -1.68 17.82
C VAL A 153 -7.63 -3.17 18.10
N MET A 154 -8.50 -3.96 17.47
CA MET A 154 -8.41 -5.41 17.50
C MET A 154 -7.39 -5.83 16.43
N ALA A 155 -6.55 -6.84 16.70
CA ALA A 155 -5.52 -7.30 15.76
C ALA A 155 -6.08 -7.64 14.35
N GLY A 156 -7.31 -8.14 14.29
CA GLY A 156 -8.00 -8.43 13.02
C GLY A 156 -8.37 -7.20 12.17
N LEU A 157 -8.33 -5.99 12.73
CA LEU A 157 -8.55 -4.74 12.00
C LEU A 157 -7.24 -4.15 11.46
N GLU A 158 -6.12 -4.32 12.17
CA GLU A 158 -4.79 -3.87 11.72
C GLU A 158 -4.35 -4.58 10.44
N VAL A 159 -4.73 -5.86 10.27
CA VAL A 159 -4.45 -6.60 9.04
C VAL A 159 -5.30 -6.15 7.85
N ARG A 160 -6.38 -5.39 8.07
CA ARG A 160 -7.28 -4.91 7.01
C ARG A 160 -7.01 -3.47 6.57
N LEU A 161 -6.25 -2.71 7.37
CA LEU A 161 -5.72 -1.40 7.00
C LEU A 161 -4.22 -1.37 7.29
N VAL A 162 -3.42 -1.65 6.28
CA VAL A 162 -1.96 -1.74 6.40
C VAL A 162 -1.38 -0.33 6.53
N ASN A 163 -0.71 -0.05 7.65
CA ASN A 163 0.00 1.21 7.85
C ASN A 163 1.34 1.18 7.10
N LEU A 164 1.53 2.11 6.17
CA LEU A 164 2.76 2.29 5.41
C LEU A 164 3.41 3.62 5.85
N PRO A 165 4.67 3.61 6.33
CA PRO A 165 5.35 4.85 6.65
C PRO A 165 5.51 5.68 5.37
N ALA A 166 5.16 6.97 5.43
CA ALA A 166 5.30 7.93 4.33
C ALA A 166 6.76 8.38 4.16
N ASP A 167 7.66 7.41 4.10
CA ASP A 167 9.09 7.55 3.93
C ASP A 167 9.57 6.40 3.04
N ALA A 168 9.98 6.75 1.82
CA ALA A 168 10.47 5.82 0.82
C ALA A 168 11.98 5.55 0.96
N GLY A 169 12.62 5.99 2.06
CA GLY A 169 14.02 5.74 2.36
C GLY A 169 15.00 6.67 1.65
N ALA A 170 14.50 7.75 1.04
CA ALA A 170 15.29 8.69 0.23
C ALA A 170 15.26 10.14 0.77
N ASP A 171 14.78 10.35 2.01
CA ASP A 171 14.62 11.68 2.63
C ASP A 171 13.75 12.66 1.82
N MET A 172 12.82 12.11 1.02
CA MET A 172 11.92 12.85 0.14
C MET A 172 10.45 12.43 0.34
N GLY A 173 10.12 11.95 1.54
CA GLY A 173 8.79 11.43 1.86
C GLY A 173 8.45 10.21 1.01
N VAL A 174 7.31 10.21 0.34
CA VAL A 174 6.85 9.07 -0.51
C VAL A 174 7.62 8.92 -1.82
N PHE A 175 8.52 9.85 -2.16
CA PHE A 175 9.27 9.85 -3.42
C PHE A 175 10.66 9.23 -3.25
N GLN A 176 11.14 8.54 -4.30
CA GLN A 176 12.51 8.01 -4.38
C GLN A 176 13.32 8.70 -5.48
N ASP A 177 12.66 9.23 -6.50
CA ASP A 177 13.23 9.99 -7.61
C ASP A 177 12.33 11.21 -7.88
N LEU A 178 12.94 12.35 -8.18
CA LEU A 178 12.28 13.61 -8.49
C LEU A 178 12.11 13.84 -10.00
N HIS A 179 12.66 12.95 -10.84
CA HIS A 179 12.54 12.98 -12.29
C HIS A 179 12.89 14.35 -12.89
N GLY A 180 14.02 14.92 -12.43
CA GLY A 180 14.54 16.21 -12.90
C GLY A 180 13.86 17.44 -12.29
N LYS A 181 12.99 17.29 -11.29
CA LYS A 181 12.49 18.42 -10.48
C LYS A 181 13.49 18.79 -9.38
N PRO A 182 13.55 20.07 -8.99
CA PRO A 182 14.58 20.57 -8.08
C PRO A 182 14.41 20.09 -6.64
N ASP A 183 13.18 19.77 -6.22
CA ASP A 183 12.86 19.38 -4.86
C ASP A 183 11.53 18.57 -4.79
N PRO A 184 11.26 17.86 -3.67
CA PRO A 184 10.04 17.07 -3.49
C PRO A 184 8.74 17.87 -3.59
N VAL A 185 8.73 19.15 -3.20
CA VAL A 185 7.54 20.01 -3.26
C VAL A 185 7.23 20.35 -4.70
N SER A 186 8.24 20.77 -5.47
CA SER A 186 8.14 21.04 -6.91
C SER A 186 7.68 19.81 -7.69
N PHE A 187 8.14 18.61 -7.31
CA PHE A 187 7.66 17.37 -7.92
C PHE A 187 6.21 17.05 -7.55
N ALA A 188 5.85 17.23 -6.28
CA ALA A 188 4.49 17.06 -5.81
C ALA A 188 3.50 17.99 -6.53
N ASP A 189 3.83 19.28 -6.66
CA ASP A 189 3.00 20.27 -7.35
C ASP A 189 2.81 19.92 -8.83
N TYR A 190 3.90 19.48 -9.49
CA TYR A 190 3.83 19.00 -10.86
C TYR A 190 2.88 17.80 -11.01
N LEU A 191 2.99 16.79 -10.14
CA LEU A 191 2.13 15.61 -10.18
C LEU A 191 0.66 15.98 -9.91
N GLN A 192 0.38 16.84 -8.94
CA GLN A 192 -0.98 17.29 -8.66
C GLN A 192 -1.58 18.06 -9.85
N ALA A 193 -0.82 18.95 -10.48
CA ALA A 193 -1.26 19.67 -11.67
C ALA A 193 -1.54 18.71 -12.84
N ALA A 194 -0.65 17.76 -13.09
CA ALA A 194 -0.82 16.75 -14.14
C ALA A 194 -2.05 15.86 -13.90
N ALA A 195 -2.25 15.39 -12.67
CA ALA A 195 -3.41 14.58 -12.25
C ALA A 195 -4.73 15.35 -12.38
N ARG A 196 -4.75 16.65 -12.04
CA ARG A 196 -5.95 17.49 -12.21
C ARG A 196 -6.27 17.74 -13.68
N ALA A 197 -5.26 17.90 -14.53
CA ALA A 197 -5.45 18.09 -15.97
C ALA A 197 -5.82 16.79 -16.69
N ASN A 198 -5.32 15.64 -16.23
CA ASN A 198 -5.47 14.35 -16.91
C ASN A 198 -6.05 13.32 -15.94
N HIS A 199 -7.35 13.08 -16.03
CA HIS A 199 -8.03 12.15 -15.13
C HIS A 199 -9.18 11.37 -15.79
N GLY A 200 -9.50 10.20 -15.24
CA GLY A 200 -10.56 9.30 -15.72
C GLY A 200 -10.25 8.61 -17.06
N ILE A 201 -9.05 8.81 -17.61
CA ILE A 201 -8.63 8.23 -18.90
C ILE A 201 -8.13 6.80 -18.70
N ALA A 202 -7.24 6.60 -17.72
CA ALA A 202 -6.55 5.33 -17.51
C ALA A 202 -7.52 4.21 -17.10
N ALA A 203 -8.47 4.48 -16.19
CA ALA A 203 -9.46 3.48 -15.79
C ALA A 203 -10.31 3.00 -16.98
N ARG A 204 -10.74 3.90 -17.88
CA ARG A 204 -11.56 3.51 -19.04
C ARG A 204 -10.81 2.61 -20.01
N ALA A 205 -9.55 2.94 -20.30
CA ALA A 205 -8.71 2.11 -21.16
C ALA A 205 -8.46 0.74 -20.52
N PHE A 206 -8.14 0.71 -19.22
CA PHE A 206 -7.92 -0.51 -18.45
C PHE A 206 -9.18 -1.40 -18.42
N LEU A 207 -10.34 -0.84 -18.06
CA LEU A 207 -11.60 -1.57 -18.01
C LEU A 207 -12.02 -2.08 -19.39
N GLY A 208 -11.81 -1.29 -20.44
CA GLY A 208 -12.10 -1.72 -21.81
C GLY A 208 -11.32 -2.99 -22.18
N ARG A 209 -10.03 -3.05 -21.82
CA ARG A 209 -9.20 -4.23 -22.05
C ARG A 209 -9.61 -5.39 -21.13
N LEU A 210 -9.78 -5.14 -19.84
CA LEU A 210 -10.14 -6.17 -18.86
C LEU A 210 -11.49 -6.84 -19.22
N ALA A 211 -12.48 -6.05 -19.66
CA ALA A 211 -13.77 -6.57 -20.09
C ALA A 211 -13.64 -7.45 -21.33
N GLN A 212 -12.81 -7.06 -22.30
CA GLN A 212 -12.54 -7.87 -23.50
C GLN A 212 -11.85 -9.19 -23.15
N ASP A 213 -10.79 -9.15 -22.34
CA ASP A 213 -10.05 -10.34 -21.93
C ASP A 213 -10.95 -11.31 -21.13
N ARG A 214 -11.78 -10.77 -20.22
CA ARG A 214 -12.74 -11.56 -19.45
C ARG A 214 -13.83 -12.19 -20.33
N ALA A 215 -14.33 -11.45 -21.31
CA ALA A 215 -15.34 -11.95 -22.25
C ALA A 215 -14.77 -13.05 -23.17
N ALA A 216 -13.49 -12.93 -23.54
CA ALA A 216 -12.81 -13.93 -24.37
C ALA A 216 -12.50 -15.22 -23.60
N ASN A 217 -11.95 -15.12 -22.39
CA ASN A 217 -11.61 -16.28 -21.57
C ASN A 217 -11.48 -15.92 -20.08
N ALA A 218 -12.61 -15.92 -19.35
CA ALA A 218 -12.61 -15.60 -17.93
C ALA A 218 -11.72 -16.53 -17.07
N ALA A 219 -11.69 -17.83 -17.38
CA ALA A 219 -10.87 -18.80 -16.64
C ALA A 219 -9.38 -18.58 -16.89
N GLY A 220 -9.00 -18.38 -18.16
CA GLY A 220 -7.62 -18.06 -18.54
C GLY A 220 -7.12 -16.76 -17.92
N LEU A 221 -7.94 -15.70 -17.95
CA LEU A 221 -7.62 -14.43 -17.30
C LEU A 221 -7.34 -14.62 -15.81
N ARG A 222 -8.18 -15.39 -15.08
CA ARG A 222 -7.92 -15.70 -13.67
C ARG A 222 -6.57 -16.40 -13.51
N THR A 223 -6.31 -17.46 -14.26
CA THR A 223 -5.06 -18.23 -14.16
C THR A 223 -3.84 -17.36 -14.46
N GLU A 224 -3.90 -16.50 -15.47
CA GLU A 224 -2.82 -15.56 -15.80
C GLU A 224 -2.54 -14.60 -14.65
N LEU A 225 -3.58 -14.01 -14.04
CA LEU A 225 -3.44 -13.12 -12.89
C LEU A 225 -2.90 -13.85 -11.66
N GLU A 226 -3.32 -15.10 -11.42
CA GLU A 226 -2.79 -15.95 -10.35
C GLU A 226 -1.29 -16.22 -10.56
N VAL A 227 -0.87 -16.56 -11.78
CA VAL A 227 0.55 -16.76 -12.12
C VAL A 227 1.37 -15.49 -11.90
N LEU A 228 0.85 -14.33 -12.31
CA LEU A 228 1.52 -13.05 -12.08
C LEU A 228 1.66 -12.74 -10.59
N ARG A 229 0.60 -12.96 -9.81
CA ARG A 229 0.64 -12.80 -8.35
C ARG A 229 1.66 -13.74 -7.72
N ASP A 230 1.62 -15.02 -8.07
CA ASP A 230 2.48 -16.03 -7.46
C ASP A 230 3.95 -15.80 -7.82
N LYS A 231 4.22 -15.34 -9.05
CA LYS A 231 5.56 -14.88 -9.46
C LYS A 231 6.02 -13.68 -8.63
N PHE A 232 5.18 -12.65 -8.48
CA PHE A 232 5.49 -11.49 -7.65
C PHE A 232 5.79 -11.90 -6.20
N LEU A 233 4.97 -12.78 -5.62
CA LEU A 233 5.19 -13.30 -4.27
C LEU A 233 6.50 -14.08 -4.18
N ALA A 234 6.81 -14.94 -5.14
CA ALA A 234 8.06 -15.70 -5.14
C ALA A 234 9.32 -14.81 -5.25
N GLU A 235 9.23 -13.73 -6.03
CA GLU A 235 10.33 -12.78 -6.25
C GLU A 235 10.52 -11.80 -5.09
N HIS A 236 9.44 -11.37 -4.44
CA HIS A 236 9.46 -10.26 -3.49
C HIS A 236 9.06 -10.62 -2.05
N VAL A 237 8.51 -11.80 -1.81
CA VAL A 237 8.05 -12.26 -0.49
C VAL A 237 8.79 -13.55 -0.10
N GLN A 238 9.66 -13.49 0.90
CA GLN A 238 10.46 -14.64 1.29
C GLN A 238 9.64 -15.80 1.91
N HIS A 239 10.13 -17.04 1.70
CA HIS A 239 9.57 -18.27 2.25
C HIS A 239 9.44 -18.18 3.78
N GLY A 240 8.20 -18.19 4.28
CA GLY A 240 7.87 -18.11 5.71
C GLY A 240 6.82 -17.05 6.06
N ALA A 241 6.56 -16.10 5.16
CA ALA A 241 5.39 -15.23 5.25
C ALA A 241 4.14 -16.03 4.82
N ASN A 242 3.59 -16.83 5.74
CA ASN A 242 2.29 -17.47 5.51
C ASN A 242 1.23 -16.39 5.32
N ARG A 243 0.66 -16.29 4.10
CA ARG A 243 -0.70 -15.85 3.66
C ARG A 243 -1.51 -14.83 4.49
N LEU A 244 -0.90 -14.12 5.41
CA LEU A 244 -1.51 -13.25 6.41
C LEU A 244 -0.59 -12.03 6.57
N TRP A 245 -0.77 -11.14 5.61
CA TRP A 245 -0.58 -9.69 5.59
C TRP A 245 0.23 -9.03 6.72
N ILE A 246 1.20 -8.24 6.29
CA ILE A 246 2.21 -7.49 7.04
C ILE A 246 1.58 -6.60 8.12
N THR A 247 1.76 -6.95 9.39
CA THR A 247 1.64 -6.02 10.52
C THR A 247 3.00 -5.37 10.78
N LEU A 248 3.11 -4.08 10.48
CA LEU A 248 4.20 -3.23 10.98
C LEU A 248 3.80 -2.75 12.38
N GLU A 249 4.38 -3.34 13.43
CA GLU A 249 4.25 -2.82 14.79
C GLU A 249 4.93 -1.44 14.87
N THR A 250 4.14 -0.37 14.89
CA THR A 250 4.62 0.97 15.24
C THR A 250 4.82 1.05 16.76
N GLY A 251 5.96 0.57 17.24
CA GLY A 251 6.43 0.78 18.61
C GLY A 251 7.12 2.13 18.75
N THR A 252 6.57 2.99 19.60
CA THR A 252 7.13 4.29 20.00
C THR A 252 8.48 4.12 20.75
N SER A 253 9.63 4.11 20.06
CA SER A 253 10.96 4.48 20.61
C SER A 253 12.08 4.35 19.56
N PRO A 254 13.05 5.28 19.46
CA PRO A 254 14.13 5.23 18.45
C PRO A 254 15.28 4.24 18.74
N ARG A 255 15.12 3.26 19.65
CA ARG A 255 16.21 2.34 20.05
C ARG A 255 15.73 0.90 20.21
N TRP A 256 16.07 0.05 19.25
CA TRP A 256 15.88 -1.41 19.26
C TRP A 256 16.63 -2.06 20.43
N LYS A 257 15.97 -2.90 21.25
CA LYS A 257 16.64 -3.66 22.34
C LYS A 257 16.26 -5.13 22.52
N ALA A 258 15.22 -5.68 21.88
CA ALA A 258 14.93 -7.12 21.96
C ALA A 258 13.94 -7.56 20.87
N ALA A 259 14.02 -8.83 20.45
CA ALA A 259 12.97 -9.52 19.72
C ALA A 259 12.14 -10.39 20.68
N VAL A 260 10.85 -10.57 20.42
CA VAL A 260 9.95 -11.38 21.26
C VAL A 260 9.37 -12.51 20.41
N ASP A 261 9.38 -13.74 20.93
CA ASP A 261 8.80 -14.90 20.22
C ASP A 261 7.29 -15.06 20.48
N HIS A 262 6.66 -16.00 19.76
CA HIS A 262 5.22 -16.29 19.87
C HIS A 262 4.75 -16.74 21.27
N ALA A 263 5.68 -17.09 22.17
CA ALA A 263 5.38 -17.43 23.55
C ALA A 263 5.55 -16.23 24.51
N GLY A 264 5.91 -15.05 24.00
CA GLY A 264 6.10 -13.84 24.80
C GLY A 264 7.49 -13.73 25.45
N ASN A 265 8.44 -14.60 25.10
CA ASN A 265 9.78 -14.55 25.66
C ASN A 265 10.66 -13.54 24.92
N ARG A 266 11.36 -12.67 25.67
CA ARG A 266 12.23 -11.63 25.12
C ARG A 266 13.65 -12.16 24.94
N HIS A 267 14.17 -12.04 23.73
CA HIS A 267 15.54 -12.38 23.36
C HIS A 267 16.36 -11.10 23.15
N PRO A 268 17.53 -10.94 23.80
CA PRO A 268 18.38 -9.78 23.59
C PRO A 268 18.96 -9.80 22.17
N LEU A 269 18.84 -8.68 21.46
CA LEU A 269 19.49 -8.50 20.15
C LEU A 269 20.98 -8.19 20.38
N GLY A 270 21.85 -9.10 19.94
CA GLY A 270 23.30 -8.83 19.86
C GLY A 270 23.61 -7.69 18.87
N PRO A 271 24.80 -7.07 18.93
CA PRO A 271 25.16 -5.98 18.05
C PRO A 271 25.11 -6.43 16.58
N CYS A 272 24.46 -5.60 15.76
CA CYS A 272 24.35 -5.74 14.31
C CYS A 272 25.74 -5.97 13.67
N PRO A 273 25.99 -7.10 13.00
CA PRO A 273 27.24 -7.30 12.31
C PRO A 273 27.16 -6.61 10.95
N ARG A 274 27.81 -5.45 10.79
CA ARG A 274 28.56 -5.10 9.58
C ARG A 274 29.43 -3.87 9.82
N PRO A 275 30.74 -4.03 9.60
CA PRO A 275 31.43 -3.13 8.68
C PRO A 275 32.29 -3.97 7.74
N TRP A 276 31.89 -4.07 6.46
CA TRP A 276 32.81 -4.60 5.43
C TRP A 276 32.75 -3.74 4.16
N CYS A 277 33.21 -2.51 4.32
CA CYS A 277 33.93 -1.78 3.29
C CYS A 277 35.13 -1.13 4.01
N SER A 278 36.32 -1.21 3.39
CA SER A 278 37.65 -0.81 3.90
C SER A 278 38.27 -1.67 5.02
N SER A 279 38.93 -2.78 4.64
CA SER A 279 40.30 -3.14 5.10
C SER A 279 40.65 -4.57 4.69
N ARG A 280 41.57 -4.72 3.74
CA ARG A 280 42.64 -5.74 3.72
C ARG A 280 43.56 -5.47 2.53
N GLY A 281 44.79 -5.07 2.84
CA GLY A 281 45.93 -5.11 1.94
C GLY A 281 46.34 -6.56 1.60
N PRO A 282 47.44 -6.74 0.86
CA PRO A 282 47.65 -7.89 -0.02
C PRO A 282 47.95 -9.18 0.75
N PRO A 283 47.59 -10.35 0.21
CA PRO A 283 47.95 -11.63 0.83
C PRO A 283 49.44 -11.94 0.58
N LYS A 284 50.14 -12.31 1.65
CA LYS A 284 51.48 -12.93 1.58
C LYS A 284 51.33 -14.46 1.50
N GLY A 285 51.92 -15.03 0.44
CA GLY A 285 52.68 -16.29 0.46
C GLY A 285 51.92 -17.61 0.52
N GLY A 286 51.86 -18.32 -0.62
CA GLY A 286 51.52 -19.74 -0.72
C GLY A 286 51.10 -20.18 -2.13
N GLU A 287 52.07 -20.35 -3.05
CA GLU A 287 51.93 -21.06 -4.34
C GLU A 287 52.09 -22.59 -4.15
N PRO A 288 51.91 -23.48 -5.18
CA PRO A 288 51.19 -23.37 -6.47
C PRO A 288 50.28 -24.59 -6.79
N SER A 289 49.34 -24.45 -7.74
CA SER A 289 48.87 -25.49 -8.71
C SER A 289 47.59 -24.96 -9.43
N SER A 290 47.73 -24.33 -10.60
CA SER A 290 47.71 -24.93 -11.95
C SER A 290 46.30 -25.04 -12.57
N ILE A 291 46.13 -24.30 -13.69
CA ILE A 291 45.33 -24.60 -14.90
C ILE A 291 43.96 -23.93 -15.07
N SER A 292 43.96 -22.92 -15.98
CA SER A 292 43.07 -22.69 -17.15
C SER A 292 41.54 -22.57 -16.94
N GLY A 293 40.82 -21.59 -17.46
CA GLY A 293 41.11 -20.56 -18.45
C GLY A 293 39.82 -19.82 -18.87
N TYR A 294 39.95 -18.95 -19.87
CA TYR A 294 38.95 -18.10 -20.53
C TYR A 294 38.57 -16.76 -19.87
N ALA A 295 39.42 -15.78 -20.14
CA ALA A 295 39.01 -14.41 -20.44
C ALA A 295 39.05 -14.19 -21.96
N SER A 296 38.01 -13.60 -22.54
CA SER A 296 38.02 -12.93 -23.86
C SER A 296 36.96 -11.83 -23.80
N ARG A 297 37.35 -10.59 -23.54
CA ARG A 297 37.55 -9.50 -24.52
C ARG A 297 36.25 -9.05 -25.20
N CYS A 298 35.71 -7.91 -24.76
CA CYS A 298 35.11 -6.91 -25.64
C CYS A 298 36.09 -5.75 -25.75
N GLU A 299 36.77 -5.64 -26.90
CA GLU A 299 37.49 -4.43 -27.31
C GLU A 299 36.50 -3.47 -27.98
N LEU A 300 36.59 -2.22 -27.55
CA LEU A 300 36.06 -1.04 -28.23
C LEU A 300 36.98 -0.70 -29.42
N GLU A 301 36.38 -0.24 -30.52
CA GLU A 301 36.78 0.93 -31.32
C GLU A 301 35.99 0.96 -32.65
N PRO A 302 35.88 2.10 -33.35
CA PRO A 302 35.83 3.50 -32.90
C PRO A 302 34.49 4.19 -33.25
#